data_AF-A0AAN8TFP9-F1
#
_entry.id   AF-A0AAN8TFP9-F1
#
_cell.length_a   1.000
_cell.length_b   1.000
_cell.length_c   1.000
_cell.angle_alpha   90.00
_cell.angle_beta   90.00
_cell.angle_gamma   90.00
#
_symmetry.space_group_name_H-M   'P 1'
#
loop_
_entity.id
_entity.type
_entity.pdbx_description
1 polymer ?
#
loop_
_entity_poly.entity_id
_entity_poly.type
_entity_poly.pdbx_seq_one_letter_code
_entity_poly.pdbx_strand_id
1 'polypeptide(L)'
;MRRYRLQIHVTDETGFISLLLWNKEVLQLIGKTAKELKVGLIGDADMGYPIELDYLIEKRLMFKVQIKDSNINKHDNVGKVVKLIDDEALLKEYCHPSINYTQFERGNP
;
A
#
# COMPACT_ATOMS: atom_id res chain seq x y z
N MET A 1 5.01 18.78 -13.38
CA MET A 1 4.07 17.65 -13.28
C MET A 1 4.15 17.05 -11.87
N ARG A 2 3.02 16.89 -11.15
CA ARG A 2 3.02 16.27 -9.81
C ARG A 2 2.99 14.76 -9.96
N ARG A 3 3.78 14.04 -9.16
CA ARG A 3 3.89 12.57 -9.18
C ARG A 3 3.82 12.05 -7.75
N TYR A 4 3.24 10.86 -7.57
CA TYR A 4 3.26 10.21 -6.27
C TYR A 4 4.64 9.66 -5.91
N ARG A 5 4.93 9.76 -4.61
CA ARG A 5 5.94 9.01 -3.88
C ARG A 5 5.31 8.68 -2.54
N LEU A 6 4.58 7.57 -2.49
CA LEU A 6 3.76 7.18 -1.33
C LEU A 6 4.47 6.06 -0.57
N GLN A 7 4.79 6.32 0.70
CA GLN A 7 5.29 5.29 1.60
C GLN A 7 4.13 4.71 2.39
N ILE A 8 4.03 3.39 2.46
CA ILE A 8 3.02 2.67 3.22
C ILE A 8 3.68 1.71 4.22
N HIS A 9 2.97 1.40 5.29
CA HIS A 9 3.32 0.30 6.19
C HIS A 9 2.41 -0.88 5.88
N VAL A 10 3.01 -2.04 5.65
CA VAL A 10 2.28 -3.29 5.42
C VAL A 10 2.63 -4.24 6.55
N THR A 11 1.60 -4.86 7.12
CA THR A 11 1.72 -5.80 8.24
C THR A 11 1.28 -7.19 7.82
N ASP A 12 1.98 -8.20 8.30
CA ASP A 12 1.54 -9.59 8.32
C ASP A 12 1.65 -10.18 9.73
N GLU A 13 1.50 -11.49 9.87
CA GLU A 13 1.59 -12.18 11.17
C GLU A 13 2.99 -12.12 11.79
N THR A 14 4.03 -11.81 11.00
CA THR A 14 5.44 -11.80 11.44
C THR A 14 5.93 -10.41 11.82
N GLY A 15 5.30 -9.36 11.32
CA GLY A 15 5.65 -7.98 11.65
C GLY A 15 5.17 -6.98 10.60
N PHE A 16 5.93 -5.90 10.42
CA PHE A 16 5.64 -4.88 9.43
C PHE A 16 6.87 -4.52 8.61
N ILE A 17 6.63 -4.11 7.37
CA ILE A 17 7.64 -3.57 6.47
C ILE A 17 7.18 -2.22 5.91
N SER A 18 8.13 -1.35 5.61
CA SER A 18 7.87 -0.11 4.88
C SER A 18 8.03 -0.35 3.38
N LEU A 19 7.03 0.05 2.58
CA LEU A 19 7.07 -0.06 1.13
C LEU A 19 6.89 1.31 0.46
N LEU A 20 7.54 1.49 -0.69
CA LEU A 20 7.43 2.67 -1.51
C LEU A 20 6.67 2.37 -2.81
N LEU A 21 5.54 3.05 -2.98
CA LEU A 21 4.71 3.06 -4.19
C LEU A 21 5.03 4.32 -5.03
N TRP A 22 5.26 4.12 -6.33
CA TRP A 22 5.48 5.20 -7.27
C TRP A 22 4.18 5.59 -7.99
N ASN A 23 4.28 6.59 -8.85
CA ASN A 23 3.12 7.15 -9.54
C ASN A 23 2.25 6.13 -10.27
N LYS A 24 2.86 5.10 -10.87
CA LYS A 24 2.12 4.07 -11.60
C LYS A 24 1.28 3.21 -10.65
N GLU A 25 1.87 2.76 -9.55
CA GLU A 25 1.21 1.87 -8.60
C GLU A 25 0.09 2.60 -7.84
N VAL A 26 0.33 3.84 -7.41
CA VAL A 26 -0.69 4.65 -6.72
C VAL A 26 -1.85 4.99 -7.66
N LEU A 27 -1.56 5.31 -8.94
CA LEU A 27 -2.60 5.57 -9.93
C LEU A 27 -3.42 4.31 -10.22
N GLN A 28 -2.80 3.14 -10.27
CA GLN A 28 -3.49 1.85 -10.43
C GLN A 28 -4.45 1.57 -9.26
N LEU A 29 -4.05 1.92 -8.04
CA LEU A 29 -4.84 1.68 -6.82
C LEU A 29 -6.01 2.65 -6.64
N ILE A 30 -5.75 3.95 -6.76
CA ILE A 30 -6.71 5.00 -6.38
C ILE A 30 -7.47 5.52 -7.61
N GLY A 31 -6.96 5.31 -8.81
CA GLY A 31 -7.55 5.83 -10.05
C GLY A 31 -7.42 7.35 -10.22
N LYS A 32 -6.79 8.06 -9.27
CA LYS A 32 -6.59 9.51 -9.29
C LYS A 32 -5.12 9.88 -9.46
N THR A 33 -4.84 10.88 -10.28
CA THR A 33 -3.52 11.49 -10.41
C THR A 33 -3.18 12.34 -9.19
N ALA A 34 -1.88 12.57 -8.93
CA ALA A 34 -1.43 13.41 -7.82
C ALA A 34 -1.93 14.87 -7.90
N LYS A 35 -2.34 15.32 -9.09
CA LYS A 35 -2.96 16.64 -9.27
C LYS A 35 -4.41 16.61 -8.75
N GLU A 36 -5.18 15.60 -9.13
CA GLU A 36 -6.59 15.45 -8.72
C GLU A 36 -6.70 15.23 -7.21
N LEU A 37 -5.83 14.39 -6.64
CA LEU A 37 -5.79 14.16 -5.19
C LEU A 37 -5.51 15.47 -4.42
N LYS A 38 -4.59 16.31 -4.94
CA LYS A 38 -4.31 17.61 -4.32
C LYS A 38 -5.46 18.61 -4.46
N VAL A 39 -6.26 18.54 -5.53
CA VAL A 39 -7.42 19.45 -5.71
C VAL A 39 -8.53 19.14 -4.71
N GLY A 40 -8.73 17.86 -4.37
CA GLY A 40 -9.67 17.44 -3.33
C GLY A 40 -9.33 17.95 -1.91
N LEU A 41 -8.08 18.33 -1.67
CA LEU A 41 -7.58 18.85 -0.39
C LEU A 41 -7.71 20.38 -0.23
N ILE A 42 -8.23 21.10 -1.22
CA ILE A 42 -8.24 22.59 -1.24
C ILE A 42 -9.42 23.18 -0.42
N GLY A 43 -10.31 22.34 0.13
CA GLY A 43 -11.36 22.76 1.07
C GLY A 43 -10.93 22.50 2.52
N ASP A 44 -10.60 23.58 3.23
CA ASP A 44 -10.10 23.64 4.61
C ASP A 44 -8.74 22.97 4.87
N ALA A 45 -7.72 23.82 4.81
CA ALA A 45 -6.32 23.61 5.17
C ALA A 45 -5.50 22.69 4.25
N ASP A 46 -4.39 23.23 3.76
CA ASP A 46 -3.24 22.58 3.09
C ASP A 46 -2.58 21.42 3.92
N MET A 47 -3.28 20.87 4.92
CA MET A 47 -2.79 19.87 5.90
C MET A 47 -3.67 18.61 6.02
N GLY A 48 -4.72 18.45 5.20
CA GLY A 48 -5.60 17.29 5.26
C GLY A 48 -4.95 16.00 4.74
N TYR A 49 -5.18 14.88 5.43
CA TYR A 49 -4.98 13.54 4.89
C TYR A 49 -6.03 13.28 3.78
N PRO A 50 -5.62 12.83 2.58
CA PRO A 50 -6.57 12.58 1.50
C PRO A 50 -7.32 11.27 1.74
N ILE A 51 -8.63 11.37 1.97
CA ILE A 51 -9.54 10.25 2.27
C ILE A 51 -9.52 9.14 1.22
N GLU A 52 -9.11 9.42 -0.02
CA GLU A 52 -8.97 8.39 -1.05
C GLU A 52 -7.83 7.41 -0.75
N LEU A 53 -6.89 7.76 0.14
CA LEU A 53 -5.90 6.82 0.67
C LEU A 53 -6.50 5.83 1.68
N ASP A 54 -7.70 6.07 2.22
CA ASP A 54 -8.36 5.12 3.13
C ASP A 54 -8.66 3.79 2.46
N TYR A 55 -8.75 3.78 1.13
CA TYR A 55 -8.84 2.54 0.36
C TYR A 55 -7.67 1.58 0.62
N LEU A 56 -6.50 2.08 1.02
CA LEU A 56 -5.32 1.27 1.33
C LEU A 56 -5.32 0.74 2.77
N ILE A 57 -6.12 1.35 3.65
CA ILE A 57 -6.16 0.98 5.06
C ILE A 57 -6.89 -0.35 5.20
N GLU A 58 -6.29 -1.28 5.94
CA GLU A 58 -6.78 -2.66 6.15
C GLU A 58 -6.96 -3.48 4.87
N LYS A 59 -6.55 -2.95 3.71
CA LYS A 59 -6.68 -3.64 2.44
C LYS A 59 -5.58 -4.69 2.28
N ARG A 60 -5.99 -5.88 1.85
CA ARG A 60 -5.09 -6.99 1.55
C ARG A 60 -4.67 -6.90 0.09
N LEU A 61 -3.38 -6.88 -0.15
CA LEU A 61 -2.79 -6.67 -1.46
C LEU A 61 -1.56 -7.56 -1.61
N MET A 62 -1.30 -8.01 -2.83
CA MET A 62 -0.08 -8.74 -3.14
C MET A 62 0.94 -7.79 -3.76
N PHE A 63 2.11 -7.73 -3.14
CA PHE A 63 3.20 -6.86 -3.57
C PHE A 63 4.36 -7.69 -4.11
N LYS A 64 4.80 -7.37 -5.33
CA LYS A 64 6.14 -7.76 -5.77
C LYS A 64 7.10 -6.64 -5.36
N VAL A 65 8.00 -6.94 -4.44
CA VAL A 65 8.97 -5.99 -3.87
C VAL A 65 10.35 -6.27 -4.43
N GLN A 66 11.05 -5.21 -4.83
CA GLN A 66 12.48 -5.26 -5.17
C GLN A 66 13.30 -4.93 -3.91
N ILE A 67 14.09 -5.90 -3.47
CA ILE A 67 15.04 -5.77 -2.36
C ILE A 67 16.45 -5.67 -2.95
N LYS A 68 17.25 -4.73 -2.44
CA LYS A 68 18.66 -4.54 -2.77
C LYS A 68 19.52 -4.82 -1.53
N ASP A 69 20.82 -5.03 -1.72
CA ASP A 69 21.77 -5.18 -0.61
C ASP A 69 21.76 -4.00 0.36
N SER A 70 21.46 -2.78 -0.13
CA SER A 70 21.29 -1.61 0.73
C SER A 70 20.10 -1.74 1.69
N ASN A 71 19.04 -2.43 1.26
CA ASN A 71 17.85 -2.65 2.08
C ASN A 71 18.10 -3.61 3.24
N ILE A 72 19.07 -4.52 3.08
CA ILE A 72 19.42 -5.53 4.08
C ILE A 72 20.57 -5.02 4.97
N ASN A 73 21.64 -4.52 4.34
CA ASN A 73 22.92 -4.27 5.01
C ASN A 73 23.20 -2.79 5.30
N LYS A 74 22.37 -1.85 4.80
CA LYS A 74 22.63 -0.41 4.90
C LYS A 74 21.45 0.39 5.47
N HIS A 75 20.55 -0.28 6.21
CA HIS A 75 19.37 0.32 6.85
C HIS A 75 18.41 1.06 5.90
N ASP A 76 18.44 0.76 4.59
CA ASP A 76 17.43 1.24 3.66
C ASP A 76 16.15 0.42 3.84
N ASN A 77 15.42 0.66 4.92
CA ASN A 77 14.32 -0.22 5.35
C ASN A 77 13.05 -0.09 4.48
N VAL A 78 13.10 0.63 3.36
CA VAL A 78 11.96 0.86 2.48
C VAL A 78 12.08 0.05 1.20
N GLY A 79 11.30 -1.02 1.10
CA GLY A 79 11.23 -1.87 -0.09
C GLY A 79 10.54 -1.16 -1.25
N LYS A 80 11.11 -1.23 -2.46
CA LYS A 80 10.47 -0.66 -3.65
C LYS A 80 9.45 -1.63 -4.22
N VAL A 81 8.20 -1.19 -4.40
CA VAL A 81 7.20 -2.00 -5.10
C VAL A 81 7.41 -1.89 -6.61
N VAL A 82 7.38 -3.05 -7.29
CA VAL A 82 7.49 -3.14 -8.76
C VAL A 82 6.22 -3.63 -9.43
N LYS A 83 5.36 -4.35 -8.69
CA LYS A 83 4.04 -4.77 -9.13
C LYS A 83 3.11 -4.87 -7.92
N LEU A 84 1.87 -4.50 -8.14
CA LEU A 84 0.79 -4.61 -7.19
C LEU A 84 -0.37 -5.35 -7.84
N ILE A 85 -0.97 -6.27 -7.09
CA ILE A 85 -2.11 -7.06 -7.52
C ILE A 85 -3.18 -6.95 -6.43
N ASP A 86 -4.38 -6.58 -6.85
CA ASP A 86 -5.60 -6.51 -6.05
C ASP A 86 -6.60 -7.49 -6.67
N ASP A 87 -6.41 -8.78 -6.38
CA ASP A 87 -7.21 -9.88 -6.91
C ASP A 87 -7.37 -10.94 -5.82
N GLU A 88 -8.59 -11.09 -5.32
CA GLU A 88 -8.94 -12.02 -4.25
C GLU A 88 -8.67 -13.49 -4.62
N ALA A 89 -8.84 -13.88 -5.88
CA ALA A 89 -8.58 -15.24 -6.32
C ALA A 89 -7.09 -15.56 -6.27
N LEU A 90 -6.26 -14.63 -6.76
CA LEU A 90 -4.81 -14.77 -6.70
C LEU A 90 -4.28 -14.66 -5.27
N LEU A 91 -4.85 -13.78 -4.45
CA LEU A 91 -4.52 -13.73 -3.03
C LEU A 91 -4.74 -15.11 -2.42
N LYS A 92 -5.95 -15.68 -2.56
CA LYS A 92 -6.31 -16.98 -2.00
C LYS A 92 -5.41 -18.13 -2.48
N GLU A 93 -4.99 -18.11 -3.74
CA GLU A 93 -4.11 -19.12 -4.34
C GLU A 93 -2.68 -19.07 -3.77
N TYR A 94 -2.12 -17.87 -3.59
CA TYR A 94 -0.71 -17.69 -3.23
C TYR A 94 -0.47 -17.36 -1.75
N CYS A 95 -1.53 -17.26 -0.95
CA CYS A 95 -1.36 -17.07 0.48
C CYS A 95 -0.68 -18.24 1.12
N HIS A 96 0.19 -17.95 2.08
CA HIS A 96 0.76 -19.01 2.89
C HIS A 96 -0.35 -19.67 3.74
N PRO A 97 -0.41 -21.01 3.83
CA PRO A 97 -1.46 -21.71 4.58
C PRO A 97 -1.54 -21.35 6.06
N SER A 98 -0.48 -20.78 6.64
CA SER A 98 -0.50 -20.29 8.02
C SER A 98 -1.31 -19.01 8.18
N ILE A 99 -1.51 -18.24 7.10
CA ILE A 99 -2.24 -16.97 7.12
C ILE A 99 -3.73 -17.29 7.07
N ASN A 100 -4.39 -17.20 8.23
CA ASN A 100 -5.83 -17.45 8.33
C ASN A 100 -6.63 -16.25 7.76
N TYR A 101 -7.19 -16.45 6.57
CA TYR A 101 -8.02 -15.47 5.86
C TYR A 101 -9.19 -14.89 6.68
N THR A 102 -9.73 -15.67 7.61
CA THR A 102 -10.95 -15.38 8.36
C THR A 102 -10.73 -14.54 9.62
N GLN A 103 -9.50 -14.24 10.04
CA GLN A 103 -9.25 -13.54 11.31
C GLN A 103 -9.43 -12.02 11.29
N PHE A 104 -9.69 -11.40 10.14
CA PHE A 104 -9.94 -9.95 10.05
C PHE A 104 -11.38 -9.61 9.61
N GLU A 105 -12.26 -10.61 9.47
CA GLU A 105 -13.70 -10.34 9.53
C GLU A 105 -14.01 -9.97 10.98
N ARG A 106 -14.10 -8.68 11.26
CA ARG A 106 -14.27 -8.15 12.62
C ARG A 106 -15.39 -8.87 13.35
N GLY A 107 -15.14 -9.12 14.63
CA GLY A 107 -16.21 -9.13 15.62
C GLY A 107 -17.08 -7.89 15.42
N ASN A 108 -18.36 -8.14 15.16
CA ASN A 108 -19.41 -7.14 15.17
C ASN A 108 -19.40 -6.40 16.53
N PRO A 109 -19.77 -5.11 16.57
CA PRO A 109 -20.04 -4.41 17.83
C PRO A 109 -21.15 -5.08 18.65
#